data_AF-A0A959Y9G4-F1
#
_entry.id   AF-A0A959Y9G4-F1
#
_cell.length_a   1.000
_cell.length_b   1.000
_cell.length_c   1.000
_cell.angle_alpha   90.00
_cell.angle_beta   90.00
_cell.angle_gamma   90.00
#
_symmetry.space_group_name_H-M   'P 1'
#
loop_
_entity.id
_entity.type
_entity.pdbx_description
1 polymer ?
#
loop_
_entity_poly.entity_id
_entity_poly.type
_entity_poly.pdbx_seq_one_letter_code
_entity_poly.pdbx_strand_id
1 'polypeptide(L)'
;RMANERQQALIDMLLRIGALLGLIAWCALLLAPFVTIIAWGLIIAVTLHPAQTFLTRKLGGRRVLSAVLLTLAGFLVIVLPGYLLADSLVQAAKTIRASLGEGPVQVPPPDPAVRDWPFVGSMVHSTWETASHSLRQALELYEEQLTTGG
;
A
#
# COMPACT_ATOMS: atom_id res chain seq x y z
N ARG A 1 -34.29 -50.27 -2.95
CA ARG A 1 -32.90 -50.13 -3.46
C ARG A 1 -32.78 -48.99 -4.46
N MET A 2 -33.50 -49.02 -5.59
CA MET A 2 -33.48 -47.96 -6.63
C MET A 2 -33.81 -46.55 -6.12
N ALA A 3 -34.70 -46.41 -5.12
CA ALA A 3 -35.00 -45.11 -4.50
C ALA A 3 -33.85 -44.54 -3.65
N ASN A 4 -33.05 -45.41 -3.01
CA ASN A 4 -31.96 -45.02 -2.13
C ASN A 4 -30.74 -44.52 -2.93
N GLU A 5 -30.46 -45.16 -4.08
CA GLU A 5 -29.40 -44.76 -5.01
C GLU A 5 -29.69 -43.38 -5.64
N ARG A 6 -30.96 -43.12 -6.00
CA ARG A 6 -31.39 -41.78 -6.46
C ARG A 6 -31.24 -40.73 -5.36
N GLN A 7 -31.58 -41.04 -4.11
CA GLN A 7 -31.38 -40.11 -3.01
C GLN A 7 -29.90 -39.79 -2.77
N GLN A 8 -29.02 -40.79 -2.81
CA GLN A 8 -27.58 -40.56 -2.66
C GLN A 8 -27.02 -39.69 -3.80
N ALA A 9 -27.43 -39.96 -5.05
CA ALA A 9 -27.03 -39.15 -6.20
C ALA A 9 -27.52 -37.70 -6.11
N LEU A 10 -28.76 -37.48 -5.65
CA LEU A 10 -29.32 -36.15 -5.45
C LEU A 10 -28.59 -35.39 -4.33
N ILE A 11 -28.29 -36.05 -3.21
CA ILE A 11 -27.57 -35.44 -2.08
C ILE A 11 -26.15 -35.05 -2.48
N ASP A 12 -25.43 -35.92 -3.18
CA ASP A 12 -24.07 -35.65 -3.64
C ASP A 12 -24.06 -34.49 -4.65
N MET A 13 -25.03 -34.46 -5.57
CA MET A 13 -25.20 -33.35 -6.51
C MET A 13 -25.50 -32.02 -5.81
N LEU A 14 -26.35 -32.03 -4.77
CA LEU A 14 -26.69 -30.84 -3.99
C LEU A 14 -25.50 -30.30 -3.19
N LEU A 15 -24.73 -31.20 -2.56
CA LEU A 15 -23.51 -30.86 -1.83
C LEU A 15 -22.47 -30.23 -2.75
N ARG A 16 -22.28 -30.81 -3.95
CA ARG A 16 -21.30 -30.32 -4.92
C ARG A 16 -21.66 -28.95 -5.47
N ILE A 17 -22.93 -28.72 -5.78
CA ILE A 17 -23.44 -27.42 -6.23
C ILE A 17 -23.37 -26.39 -5.10
N GLY A 18 -23.76 -26.78 -3.89
CA GLY A 18 -23.66 -25.92 -2.70
C GLY A 18 -22.21 -25.51 -2.40
N ALA A 19 -21.28 -26.45 -2.50
CA ALA A 19 -19.85 -26.17 -2.35
C ALA A 19 -19.33 -25.23 -3.45
N LEU A 20 -19.74 -25.42 -4.71
CA LEU A 20 -19.34 -24.53 -5.81
C LEU A 20 -19.87 -23.11 -5.61
N LEU A 21 -21.16 -22.97 -5.27
CA LEU A 21 -21.78 -21.68 -5.00
C LEU A 21 -21.15 -21.01 -3.78
N GLY A 22 -20.88 -21.77 -2.71
CA GLY A 22 -20.15 -21.29 -1.54
C GLY A 22 -18.76 -20.77 -1.89
N LEU A 23 -18.02 -21.49 -2.74
CA LEU A 23 -16.70 -21.07 -3.21
C LEU A 23 -16.77 -19.77 -4.04
N ILE A 24 -17.75 -19.68 -4.96
CA ILE A 24 -17.96 -18.48 -5.77
C ILE A 24 -18.31 -17.28 -4.87
N ALA A 25 -19.18 -17.47 -3.88
CA ALA A 25 -19.54 -16.42 -2.92
C ALA A 25 -18.34 -15.99 -2.07
N TRP A 26 -17.53 -16.94 -1.61
CA TRP A 26 -16.31 -16.64 -0.85
C TRP A 26 -15.30 -15.87 -1.71
N CYS A 27 -15.14 -16.27 -2.97
CA CYS A 27 -14.30 -15.57 -3.94
C CYS A 27 -14.79 -14.14 -4.17
N ALA A 28 -16.10 -13.96 -4.36
CA ALA A 28 -16.71 -12.63 -4.54
C ALA A 28 -16.53 -11.75 -3.30
N LEU A 29 -16.65 -12.30 -2.09
CA LEU A 29 -16.45 -11.56 -0.84
C LEU A 29 -14.98 -11.12 -0.67
N LEU A 30 -14.03 -11.99 -1.06
CA LEU A 30 -12.61 -11.64 -1.09
C LEU A 30 -12.31 -10.57 -2.15
N LEU A 31 -12.99 -10.61 -3.29
CA LEU A 31 -12.86 -9.62 -4.37
C LEU A 31 -13.56 -8.30 -4.04
N ALA A 32 -14.56 -8.28 -3.15
CA ALA A 32 -15.35 -7.10 -2.79
C ALA A 32 -14.51 -5.83 -2.47
N PRO A 33 -13.48 -5.88 -1.61
CA PRO A 33 -12.62 -4.71 -1.35
C PRO A 33 -11.79 -4.28 -2.56
N PHE A 34 -11.59 -5.17 -3.54
CA PHE A 34 -10.82 -4.90 -4.75
C PHE A 34 -11.68 -4.50 -5.95
N VAL A 35 -13.02 -4.51 -5.82
CA VAL A 35 -13.92 -4.12 -6.93
C VAL A 35 -13.58 -2.72 -7.43
N THR A 36 -13.26 -1.78 -6.54
CA THR A 36 -12.83 -0.44 -6.93
C THR A 36 -11.57 -0.45 -7.80
N ILE A 37 -10.50 -1.16 -7.40
CA ILE A 37 -9.26 -1.19 -8.18
C ILE A 37 -9.43 -1.97 -9.50
N ILE A 38 -10.24 -3.03 -9.51
CA ILE A 38 -10.60 -3.79 -10.71
C ILE A 38 -11.37 -2.89 -11.68
N ALA A 39 -12.33 -2.10 -11.19
CA ALA A 39 -13.08 -1.16 -12.00
C ALA A 39 -12.17 -0.09 -12.64
N TRP A 40 -11.26 0.49 -11.85
CA TRP A 40 -10.25 1.41 -12.39
C TRP A 40 -9.36 0.74 -13.45
N GLY A 41 -8.92 -0.50 -13.21
CA GLY A 41 -8.16 -1.27 -14.18
C GLY A 41 -8.93 -1.54 -15.48
N LEU A 42 -10.23 -1.86 -15.38
CA LEU A 42 -11.10 -2.07 -16.54
C LEU A 42 -11.30 -0.77 -17.34
N ILE A 43 -11.51 0.36 -16.66
CA ILE A 43 -11.61 1.69 -17.30
C ILE A 43 -10.32 2.00 -18.07
N ILE A 44 -9.16 1.80 -17.45
CA ILE A 44 -7.87 1.99 -18.11
C ILE A 44 -7.75 1.05 -19.30
N ALA A 45 -8.05 -0.25 -19.16
CA ALA A 45 -7.96 -1.20 -20.26
C ALA A 45 -8.82 -0.82 -21.47
N VAL A 46 -10.07 -0.37 -21.23
CA VAL A 46 -10.98 0.08 -22.29
C VAL A 46 -10.49 1.36 -22.96
N THR A 47 -10.00 2.33 -22.18
CA THR A 47 -9.46 3.59 -22.71
C THR A 47 -8.13 3.40 -23.43
N LEU A 48 -7.35 2.39 -23.05
CA LEU A 48 -6.09 2.05 -23.69
C LEU A 48 -6.28 1.21 -24.97
N HIS A 49 -7.43 0.57 -25.17
CA HIS A 49 -7.74 -0.15 -26.40
C HIS A 49 -7.62 0.70 -27.69
N PRO A 50 -8.16 1.93 -27.79
CA PRO A 50 -7.91 2.80 -28.94
C PRO A 50 -6.46 3.28 -29.02
N ALA A 51 -5.77 3.48 -27.89
CA ALA A 51 -4.35 3.82 -27.89
C ALA A 51 -3.49 2.67 -28.45
N GLN A 52 -3.78 1.42 -28.04
CA GLN A 52 -3.20 0.20 -28.57
C GLN A 52 -3.39 0.10 -30.08
N THR A 53 -4.60 0.33 -30.59
CA THR A 53 -4.88 0.20 -32.03
C THR A 53 -4.23 1.31 -32.85
N PHE A 54 -4.16 2.54 -32.33
CA PHE A 54 -3.42 3.64 -32.93
C PHE A 54 -1.92 3.32 -33.02
N LEU A 55 -1.34 2.80 -31.93
CA LEU A 55 0.06 2.38 -31.89
C LEU A 55 0.31 1.18 -32.82
N THR A 56 -0.61 0.22 -32.88
CA THR A 56 -0.54 -0.95 -33.78
C THR A 56 -0.58 -0.53 -35.25
N ARG A 57 -1.43 0.45 -35.60
CA ARG A 57 -1.46 1.04 -36.95
C ARG A 57 -0.14 1.73 -37.29
N LYS A 58 0.43 2.48 -36.35
CA LYS A 58 1.72 3.17 -36.54
C LYS A 58 2.91 2.21 -36.64
N LEU A 59 2.84 1.03 -36.00
CA LEU A 59 3.85 -0.03 -36.03
C LEU A 59 3.63 -1.07 -37.16
N GLY A 60 2.76 -0.80 -38.13
CA GLY A 60 2.60 -1.65 -39.31
C GLY A 60 1.80 -2.94 -39.06
N GLY A 61 0.86 -2.94 -38.10
CA GLY A 61 -0.09 -4.04 -37.91
C GLY A 61 0.36 -5.17 -36.96
N ARG A 62 1.57 -5.10 -36.38
CA ARG A 62 2.09 -6.12 -35.44
C ARG A 62 1.51 -5.95 -34.04
N ARG A 63 0.31 -6.50 -33.85
CA ARG A 63 -0.50 -6.43 -32.61
C ARG A 63 0.25 -6.87 -31.35
N VAL A 64 1.11 -7.89 -31.43
CA VAL A 64 1.87 -8.42 -30.28
C VAL A 64 2.95 -7.45 -29.81
N LEU A 65 3.70 -6.82 -30.74
CA LEU A 65 4.74 -5.85 -30.37
C LEU A 65 4.14 -4.61 -29.71
N SER A 66 3.01 -4.13 -30.24
CA SER A 66 2.33 -2.98 -29.65
C SER A 66 1.79 -3.26 -28.25
N ALA A 67 1.27 -4.48 -28.00
CA ALA A 67 0.83 -4.89 -26.68
C ALA A 67 1.99 -4.93 -25.68
N VAL A 68 3.11 -5.58 -26.04
CA VAL A 68 4.30 -5.65 -25.17
C VAL A 68 4.86 -4.26 -24.87
N LEU A 69 4.94 -3.39 -25.87
CA LEU A 69 5.46 -2.02 -25.70
C LEU A 69 4.58 -1.20 -24.76
N LEU A 70 3.26 -1.35 -24.88
CA LEU A 70 2.27 -0.67 -24.04
C LEU A 70 2.32 -1.17 -22.60
N THR A 71 2.46 -2.49 -22.39
CA THR A 71 2.65 -3.08 -21.07
C THR A 71 3.95 -2.61 -20.43
N LEU A 72 5.04 -2.56 -21.20
CA LEU A 72 6.33 -2.09 -20.69
C LEU A 72 6.27 -0.59 -20.33
N ALA A 73 5.62 0.22 -21.15
CA ALA A 73 5.40 1.63 -20.87
C ALA A 73 4.54 1.84 -19.61
N GLY A 74 3.43 1.11 -19.48
CA GLY A 74 2.58 1.16 -18.28
C GLY A 74 3.32 0.73 -17.02
N PHE A 75 4.15 -0.33 -17.11
CA PHE A 75 5.01 -0.76 -16.01
C PHE A 75 6.00 0.34 -15.61
N LEU A 76 6.64 0.99 -16.58
CA LEU A 76 7.56 2.08 -16.32
C LEU A 76 6.87 3.25 -15.61
N VAL A 77 5.68 3.64 -16.08
CA VAL A 77 4.87 4.73 -15.48
C VAL A 77 4.51 4.44 -14.02
N ILE A 78 4.33 3.18 -13.64
CA ILE A 78 4.04 2.79 -12.25
C ILE A 78 5.32 2.69 -11.40
N VAL A 79 6.39 2.09 -11.93
CA VAL A 79 7.62 1.83 -11.18
C VAL A 79 8.45 3.09 -10.96
N LEU A 80 8.52 4.00 -11.94
CA LEU A 80 9.26 5.27 -11.85
C LEU A 80 8.90 6.09 -10.61
N PRO A 81 7.63 6.49 -10.38
CA PRO A 81 7.28 7.28 -9.22
C PRO A 81 7.50 6.52 -7.92
N GLY A 82 7.28 5.19 -7.90
CA GLY A 82 7.58 4.36 -6.73
C GLY A 82 9.06 4.37 -6.36
N TYR A 83 9.95 4.33 -7.35
CA TYR A 83 11.38 4.45 -7.14
C TYR A 83 11.78 5.83 -6.61
N LEU A 84 11.26 6.91 -7.21
CA LEU A 84 11.52 8.28 -6.74
C LEU A 84 11.07 8.49 -5.30
N LEU A 85 9.93 7.91 -4.93
CA LEU A 85 9.40 7.96 -3.57
C LEU A 85 10.28 7.16 -2.60
N ALA A 86 10.70 5.95 -2.98
CA ALA A 86 11.59 5.12 -2.18
C ALA A 86 12.95 5.80 -1.97
N ASP A 87 13.51 6.42 -3.02
CA ASP A 87 14.75 7.18 -2.93
C ASP A 87 14.61 8.37 -1.97
N SER A 88 13.50 9.11 -2.07
CA SER A 88 13.18 10.20 -1.15
C SER A 88 13.08 9.74 0.31
N LEU A 89 12.45 8.58 0.56
CA LEU A 89 12.37 7.98 1.89
C LEU A 89 13.75 7.55 2.42
N VAL A 90 14.58 6.96 1.57
CA VAL A 90 15.96 6.57 1.94
C VAL A 90 16.81 7.81 2.24
N GLN A 91 16.68 8.87 1.44
CA GLN A 91 17.36 10.13 1.70
C GLN A 91 16.89 10.74 3.03
N ALA A 92 15.58 10.82 3.28
CA ALA A 92 15.04 11.31 4.54
C ALA A 92 15.57 10.51 5.76
N ALA A 93 15.61 9.18 5.66
CA ALA A 93 16.17 8.33 6.71
C ALA A 93 17.67 8.55 6.93
N LYS A 94 18.45 8.75 5.84
CA LYS A 94 19.87 9.10 5.93
C LYS A 94 20.07 10.46 6.61
N THR A 95 19.25 11.46 6.29
CA THR A 95 19.30 12.79 6.91
C THR A 95 18.99 12.70 8.40
N ILE A 96 17.97 11.95 8.81
CA ILE A 96 17.66 11.73 10.24
C ILE A 96 18.83 11.04 10.95
N ARG A 97 19.43 10.00 10.33
CA ARG A 97 20.57 9.29 10.91
C ARG A 97 21.81 10.17 11.03
N ALA A 98 22.06 11.03 10.05
CA ALA A 98 23.16 12.00 10.08
C ALA A 98 22.94 13.03 11.21
N SER A 99 21.73 13.54 11.36
CA SER A 99 21.37 14.45 12.47
C SER A 99 21.50 13.81 13.86
N LEU A 100 21.38 12.49 13.98
CA LEU A 100 21.56 11.75 15.25
C LEU A 100 23.01 11.31 15.50
N GLY A 101 23.87 11.33 14.48
CA GLY A 101 25.22 10.76 14.52
C GLY A 101 26.32 11.73 14.99
N GLU A 102 26.07 13.04 15.03
CA GLU A 102 27.09 14.07 15.33
C GLU A 102 27.04 14.67 16.75
N GLY A 103 26.14 14.23 17.64
CA GLY A 103 26.03 14.79 18.99
C GLY A 103 24.75 14.33 19.68
N PRO A 104 24.59 14.54 21.01
CA PRO A 104 23.55 13.88 21.79
C PRO A 104 22.16 14.16 21.22
N VAL A 105 21.36 13.10 21.13
CA VAL A 105 19.99 13.03 20.58
C VAL A 105 19.17 14.27 20.95
N GLN A 106 19.16 15.26 20.06
CA GLN A 106 18.20 16.36 20.10
C GLN A 106 17.18 16.08 19.01
N VAL A 107 16.02 15.57 19.44
CA VAL A 107 14.80 15.64 18.64
C VAL A 107 14.54 17.14 18.42
N PRO A 108 14.60 17.65 17.17
CA PRO A 108 14.29 19.05 16.94
C PRO A 108 12.84 19.31 17.37
N PRO A 109 12.57 20.46 18.03
CA PRO A 109 11.21 20.81 18.43
C PRO A 109 10.29 20.80 17.21
N PRO A 110 9.03 20.39 17.35
CA PRO A 110 8.09 20.33 16.25
C PRO A 110 7.97 21.73 15.63
N ASP A 111 8.23 21.82 14.32
CA ASP A 111 8.13 23.06 13.56
C ASP A 111 6.69 23.61 13.68
N PRO A 112 6.48 24.90 13.98
CA PRO A 112 5.14 25.51 14.07
C PRO A 112 4.29 25.28 12.81
N ALA A 113 4.91 24.99 11.66
CA ALA A 113 4.20 24.62 10.42
C ALA A 113 3.36 23.33 10.51
N VAL A 114 3.63 22.44 11.48
CA VAL A 114 2.85 21.20 11.69
C VAL A 114 1.47 21.50 12.32
N ARG A 115 1.33 22.63 13.01
CA ARG A 115 0.07 23.08 13.63
C ARG A 115 -0.98 23.50 12.60
N ASP A 116 -0.53 23.99 11.45
CA ASP A 116 -1.40 24.53 10.39
C ASP A 116 -1.97 23.46 9.45
N TRP A 117 -1.74 22.16 9.72
CA TRP A 117 -2.26 21.09 8.88
C TRP A 117 -3.77 20.90 9.12
N PRO A 118 -4.64 21.22 8.14
CA PRO A 118 -6.11 21.28 8.30
C PRO A 118 -6.82 20.03 8.84
N PHE A 119 -6.18 18.85 8.89
CA PHE A 119 -6.85 17.61 9.29
C PHE A 119 -6.23 16.90 10.50
N VAL A 120 -4.94 17.13 10.81
CA VAL A 120 -4.22 16.34 11.85
C VAL A 120 -3.26 17.18 12.71
N GLY A 121 -3.15 18.49 12.47
CA GLY A 121 -2.09 19.32 13.06
C GLY A 121 -2.10 19.38 14.59
N SER A 122 -3.28 19.49 15.22
CA SER A 122 -3.39 19.56 16.68
C SER A 122 -3.07 18.25 17.39
N MET A 123 -3.39 17.10 16.77
CA MET A 123 -3.10 15.77 17.32
C MET A 123 -1.61 15.42 17.16
N VAL A 124 -1.02 15.75 16.00
CA VAL A 124 0.41 15.53 15.76
C VAL A 124 1.26 16.45 16.66
N HIS A 125 0.87 17.71 16.82
CA HIS A 125 1.57 18.64 17.71
C HIS A 125 1.56 18.16 19.17
N SER A 126 0.39 17.78 19.71
CA SER A 126 0.29 17.36 21.11
C SER A 126 1.03 16.04 21.40
N THR A 127 0.99 15.09 20.45
CA THR A 127 1.73 13.82 20.56
C THR A 127 3.24 14.00 20.43
N TRP A 128 3.70 14.88 19.55
CA TRP A 128 5.13 15.22 19.40
C TRP A 128 5.66 16.01 20.59
N GLU A 129 4.86 16.94 21.13
CA GLU A 129 5.18 17.70 22.34
C GLU A 129 5.31 16.78 23.56
N THR A 130 4.36 15.86 23.74
CA THR A 130 4.41 14.84 24.80
C THR A 130 5.63 13.94 24.64
N ALA A 131 5.90 13.43 23.43
CA ALA A 131 7.06 12.59 23.15
C ALA A 131 8.39 13.31 23.43
N SER A 132 8.46 14.61 23.12
CA SER A 132 9.63 15.46 23.39
C SER A 132 9.83 15.67 24.89
N HIS A 133 8.75 15.87 25.64
CA HIS A 133 8.80 16.01 27.10
C HIS A 133 9.22 14.70 27.78
N SER A 134 8.68 13.56 27.35
CA SER A 134 9.05 12.25 27.90
C SER A 134 10.50 11.85 27.60
N LEU A 135 11.05 12.23 26.44
CA LEU A 135 12.47 12.03 26.13
C LEU A 135 13.38 12.87 27.04
N ARG A 136 13.00 14.11 27.32
CA ARG A 136 13.75 14.99 28.22
C ARG A 136 13.69 14.51 29.67
N GLN A 137 12.51 14.09 30.11
CA GLN A 137 12.27 13.53 31.43
C GLN A 137 12.97 12.16 31.63
N ALA A 138 13.07 11.35 30.57
CA ALA A 138 13.87 10.13 30.59
C ALA A 138 15.37 10.45 30.69
N LEU A 139 15.88 11.48 30.00
CA LEU A 139 17.27 11.89 30.08
C LEU A 139 17.68 12.33 31.49
N GLU A 140 16.83 13.14 32.16
CA GLU A 140 17.04 13.61 33.53
C GLU A 140 17.13 12.45 34.54
N LEU A 141 16.28 11.42 34.37
CA LEU A 141 16.24 10.25 35.25
C LEU A 141 17.48 9.35 35.13
N TYR A 142 18.11 9.32 33.95
CA TYR A 142 19.37 8.61 33.74
C TYR A 142 20.60 9.45 34.16
N GLU A 143 20.55 10.78 34.02
CA GLU A 143 21.62 11.68 34.46
C GLU A 143 21.78 11.67 36.00
N GLU A 144 20.67 11.61 36.73
CA GLU A 144 20.64 11.50 38.20
C GLU A 144 21.15 10.11 38.69
N GLN A 145 20.94 9.04 37.91
CA GLN A 145 21.48 7.71 38.21
C GLN A 145 22.98 7.57 37.90
N LEU A 146 23.50 8.29 36.90
CA LEU A 146 24.92 8.26 36.55
C LEU A 146 25.80 9.07 37.53
N THR A 147 25.22 10.03 38.25
CA THR A 147 25.95 10.86 39.23
C THR A 147 25.88 10.32 40.67
N THR A 148 24.87 9.53 41.02
CA THR A 148 24.68 9.02 42.40
C THR A 148 25.35 7.64 42.64
N GLY A 149 25.87 6.99 41.59
CA GLY A 149 26.52 5.67 41.66
C GLY A 149 28.03 5.66 41.43
N GLY A 150 28.71 6.82 41.46
CA GLY A 150 30.17 6.95 41.37
C GLY A 150 30.87 6.86 42.72
#